data_AF-A0A7S2SG50-F1
#
_entry.id   AF-A0A7S2SG50-F1
#
_cell.length_a   1.000
_cell.length_b   1.000
_cell.length_c   1.000
_cell.angle_alpha   90.00
_cell.angle_beta   90.00
_cell.angle_gamma   90.00
#
_symmetry.space_group_name_H-M   'P 1'
#
loop_
_entity.id
_entity.type
_entity.pdbx_description
1 polymer ?
#
loop_
_entity_poly.entity_id
_entity_poly.type
_entity_poly.pdbx_seq_one_letter_code
_entity_poly.pdbx_strand_id
1 'polypeptide(L)'
;MGWNQAFLDDDLVTFFTRKLTAWPLIATTCYVVAQWIYLTVHDVEPKHVQLSLKVQIVMGVLFMAQQCSLYMFSAGLQKWNGAFAIAWVVVYFCAICIQVKIGKPEENENEGSIKVPTDSISYEAEPNSEHIKSCPSGAKSPQADAKPGFKDLENLDKILAEKKLEPYIFNLKVFITFMVIFSHAYFGMRFPSMDPIDWDFGFVSFGLGGTLIAMPTGISAMNIFMLLSGYFTPKSVKSRGVTKFLVERTKRLGIPLTFTWYIWYPYVELPTIHAVGVVANEDMPPVGDAGVGVAWFVLVLWWFSVIFVACFGDSFNIKMKLPNFGWSYLVMGILGVLSGLLYVYLGNVSYFNVPSCPLFLLGYAAFFFFGTLAGHGAWFEELVKVPGVIRVVIYVSTVGFFAMAELFALQSGMFSTTMDLFHGLNETVAKLLLGLFMYWGALSVCIALVIIFHDYCNWTNKLSPFFWASAYTAYLIQKPFVYFAIYVATKASGSNSNSTGYYYFIIALPLTLLTWPVAFGIRTIPGFSKVL
;
A
#
# COMPACT_ATOMS: atom_id res chain seq x y z
N MET A 1 40.22 -32.69 17.76
CA MET A 1 38.87 -32.19 18.05
C MET A 1 39.01 -30.80 18.67
N GLY A 2 39.11 -29.76 17.85
CA GLY A 2 39.03 -28.37 18.30
C GLY A 2 37.68 -27.83 17.87
N TRP A 3 36.72 -27.77 18.79
CA TRP A 3 35.44 -27.10 18.53
C TRP A 3 35.67 -25.60 18.69
N ASN A 4 35.47 -24.85 17.61
CA ASN A 4 35.65 -23.41 17.56
C ASN A 4 34.65 -22.71 18.49
N GLN A 5 35.19 -21.92 19.42
CA GLN A 5 34.44 -21.11 20.38
C GLN A 5 33.54 -20.06 19.70
N ALA A 6 33.85 -19.70 18.44
CA ALA A 6 33.03 -18.83 17.59
C ALA A 6 31.62 -19.40 17.27
N PHE A 7 31.42 -20.72 17.35
CA PHE A 7 30.12 -21.33 17.04
C PHE A 7 29.12 -21.20 18.21
N LEU A 8 29.59 -21.04 19.45
CA LEU A 8 28.74 -20.92 20.64
C LEU A 8 28.28 -19.47 20.90
N ASP A 9 29.06 -18.48 20.48
CA ASP A 9 28.73 -17.07 20.70
C ASP A 9 27.67 -16.54 19.72
N ASP A 10 27.70 -16.98 18.44
CA ASP A 10 26.68 -16.61 17.45
C ASP A 10 25.31 -17.25 17.75
N ASP A 11 25.30 -18.49 18.26
CA ASP A 11 24.05 -19.19 18.57
C ASP A 11 23.34 -18.61 19.79
N LEU A 12 24.08 -18.13 20.81
CA LEU A 12 23.45 -17.57 22.01
C LEU A 12 22.83 -16.20 21.73
N VAL A 13 23.55 -15.33 21.02
CA VAL A 13 23.03 -14.00 20.63
C VAL A 13 21.86 -14.16 19.65
N THR A 14 21.95 -15.08 18.70
CA THR A 14 20.86 -15.37 17.76
C THR A 14 19.66 -15.99 18.48
N PHE A 15 19.88 -16.92 19.42
CA PHE A 15 18.84 -17.54 20.23
C PHE A 15 18.13 -16.54 21.14
N PHE A 16 18.88 -15.70 21.86
CA PHE A 16 18.30 -14.67 22.73
C PHE A 16 17.58 -13.60 21.90
N THR A 17 18.17 -13.13 20.80
CA THR A 17 17.51 -12.17 19.90
C THR A 17 16.22 -12.74 19.34
N ARG A 18 16.19 -14.01 18.88
CA ARG A 18 14.97 -14.64 18.34
C ARG A 18 13.92 -14.96 19.39
N LYS A 19 14.29 -15.47 20.56
CA LYS A 19 13.34 -15.83 21.62
C LYS A 19 12.81 -14.62 22.38
N LEU A 20 13.66 -13.64 22.69
CA LEU A 20 13.26 -12.41 23.38
C LEU A 20 12.47 -11.46 22.49
N THR A 21 12.54 -11.57 21.16
CA THR A 21 11.67 -10.82 20.25
C THR A 21 10.33 -11.51 20.03
N ALA A 22 10.30 -12.86 19.95
CA ALA A 22 9.08 -13.62 19.74
C ALA A 22 8.06 -13.49 20.88
N TRP A 23 8.50 -13.46 22.15
CA TRP A 23 7.57 -13.40 23.29
C TRP A 23 6.84 -12.06 23.44
N PRO A 24 7.50 -10.89 23.38
CA PRO A 24 6.83 -9.60 23.32
C PRO A 24 5.93 -9.45 22.10
N LEU A 25 6.33 -10.03 20.96
CA LEU A 25 5.52 -10.07 19.75
C LEU A 25 4.20 -10.84 19.99
N ILE A 26 4.27 -12.05 20.57
CA ILE A 26 3.10 -12.86 20.93
C ILE A 26 2.24 -12.17 22.00
N ALA A 27 2.85 -11.60 23.04
CA ALA A 27 2.11 -10.90 24.10
C ALA A 27 1.38 -9.65 23.55
N THR A 28 2.07 -8.87 22.71
CA THR A 28 1.49 -7.71 22.01
C THR A 28 0.39 -8.14 21.05
N THR A 29 0.57 -9.25 20.33
CA THR A 29 -0.47 -9.88 19.50
C THR A 29 -1.73 -10.13 20.30
N CYS A 30 -1.60 -10.91 21.38
CA CYS A 30 -2.73 -11.35 22.18
C CYS A 30 -3.44 -10.14 22.78
N TYR A 31 -2.69 -9.12 23.23
CA TYR A 31 -3.25 -7.88 23.73
C TYR A 31 -4.00 -7.09 22.66
N VAL A 32 -3.42 -6.88 21.48
CA VAL A 32 -4.05 -6.14 20.37
C VAL A 32 -5.28 -6.87 19.86
N VAL A 33 -5.22 -8.20 19.71
CA VAL A 33 -6.35 -9.04 19.29
C VAL A 33 -7.45 -9.05 20.37
N ALA A 34 -7.11 -9.14 21.65
CA ALA A 34 -8.10 -9.07 22.73
C ALA A 34 -8.79 -7.70 22.80
N GLN A 35 -8.02 -6.61 22.69
CA GLN A 35 -8.56 -5.25 22.57
C GLN A 35 -9.44 -5.10 21.32
N TRP A 36 -9.06 -5.75 20.22
CA TRP A 36 -9.84 -5.77 18.98
C TRP A 36 -11.17 -6.50 19.16
N ILE A 37 -11.19 -7.71 19.73
CA ILE A 37 -12.44 -8.43 20.03
C ILE A 37 -13.33 -7.56 20.90
N TYR A 38 -12.75 -6.95 21.95
CA TYR A 38 -13.48 -6.09 22.86
C TYR A 38 -14.13 -4.88 22.15
N LEU A 39 -13.39 -4.16 21.32
CA LEU A 39 -13.87 -2.94 20.64
C LEU A 39 -14.80 -3.20 19.45
N THR A 40 -14.79 -4.42 18.91
CA THR A 40 -15.60 -4.79 17.74
C THR A 40 -16.89 -5.47 18.17
N VAL A 41 -16.86 -6.21 19.29
CA VAL A 41 -18.03 -6.90 19.86
C VAL A 41 -18.88 -5.95 20.69
N HIS A 42 -18.27 -5.01 21.40
CA HIS A 42 -18.99 -4.05 22.22
C HIS A 42 -19.04 -2.71 21.49
N ASP A 43 -20.22 -2.10 21.34
CA ASP A 43 -20.37 -0.71 20.86
C ASP A 43 -19.81 0.25 21.92
N VAL A 44 -18.48 0.28 22.04
CA VAL A 44 -17.81 1.00 23.13
C VAL A 44 -17.91 2.49 22.89
N GLU A 45 -18.18 3.24 23.96
CA GLU A 45 -18.26 4.70 23.93
C GLU A 45 -17.00 5.34 23.30
N PRO A 46 -17.16 6.48 22.59
CA PRO A 46 -16.07 7.16 21.87
C PRO A 46 -14.81 7.41 22.70
N LYS A 47 -14.96 7.66 24.01
CA LYS A 47 -13.84 7.91 24.94
C LYS A 47 -12.87 6.73 25.05
N HIS A 48 -13.38 5.50 25.02
CA HIS A 48 -12.55 4.29 25.08
C HIS A 48 -11.90 3.96 23.74
N VAL A 49 -12.57 4.31 22.63
CA VAL A 49 -11.99 4.23 21.29
C VAL A 49 -10.79 5.16 21.17
N GLN A 50 -10.89 6.39 21.69
CA GLN A 50 -9.76 7.33 21.72
C GLN A 50 -8.59 6.79 22.56
N LEU A 51 -8.86 6.22 23.73
CA LEU A 51 -7.80 5.64 24.57
C LEU A 51 -7.13 4.44 23.88
N SER A 52 -7.91 3.54 23.28
CA SER A 52 -7.37 2.42 22.52
C SER A 52 -6.55 2.88 21.32
N LEU A 53 -7.02 3.89 20.58
CA LEU A 53 -6.27 4.46 19.46
C LEU A 53 -4.93 5.05 19.92
N LYS A 54 -4.91 5.75 21.06
CA LYS A 54 -3.66 6.25 21.67
C LYS A 54 -2.71 5.10 22.01
N VAL A 55 -3.22 4.03 22.62
CA VAL A 55 -2.42 2.84 22.96
C VAL A 55 -1.90 2.15 21.70
N GLN A 56 -2.73 1.97 20.67
CA GLN A 56 -2.32 1.36 19.40
C GLN A 56 -1.26 2.19 18.67
N ILE A 57 -1.39 3.52 18.66
CA ILE A 57 -0.38 4.42 18.10
C ILE A 57 0.93 4.26 18.87
N VAL A 58 0.89 4.29 20.21
CA VAL A 58 2.08 4.11 21.05
C VAL A 58 2.73 2.74 20.81
N MET A 59 1.95 1.66 20.83
CA MET A 59 2.47 0.31 20.60
C MET A 59 3.02 0.15 19.18
N GLY A 60 2.37 0.72 18.16
CA GLY A 60 2.86 0.72 16.78
C GLY A 60 4.18 1.48 16.64
N VAL A 61 4.31 2.63 17.29
CA VAL A 61 5.56 3.41 17.31
C VAL A 61 6.68 2.66 18.05
N LEU A 62 6.41 2.12 19.24
CA LEU A 62 7.38 1.33 20.01
C LEU A 62 7.86 0.11 19.23
N PHE A 63 6.92 -0.57 18.57
CA PHE A 63 7.24 -1.71 17.73
C PHE A 63 8.11 -1.31 16.53
N MET A 64 7.83 -0.18 15.87
CA MET A 64 8.70 0.33 14.79
C MET A 64 10.08 0.69 15.30
N ALA A 65 10.18 1.35 16.46
CA ALA A 65 11.46 1.67 17.07
C ALA A 65 12.27 0.39 17.32
N GLN A 66 11.62 -0.66 17.84
CA GLN A 66 12.23 -1.97 18.03
C GLN A 66 12.71 -2.58 16.71
N GLN A 67 11.88 -2.61 15.65
CA GLN A 67 12.27 -3.14 14.35
C GLN A 67 13.44 -2.37 13.74
N CYS A 68 13.39 -1.03 13.74
CA CYS A 68 14.48 -0.19 13.27
C CYS A 68 15.77 -0.43 14.05
N SER A 69 15.69 -0.59 15.38
CA SER A 69 16.85 -0.89 16.21
C SER A 69 17.44 -2.27 15.92
N LEU A 70 16.59 -3.30 15.71
CA LEU A 70 17.03 -4.65 15.36
C LEU A 70 17.73 -4.67 13.99
N TYR A 71 17.16 -3.99 12.98
CA TYR A 71 17.76 -3.88 11.65
C TYR A 71 19.06 -3.07 11.65
N MET A 72 19.14 -1.97 12.40
CA MET A 72 20.39 -1.20 12.50
C MET A 72 21.48 -1.97 13.25
N PHE A 73 21.09 -2.83 14.19
CA PHE A 73 22.02 -3.72 14.88
C PHE A 73 22.57 -4.80 13.94
N SER A 74 21.71 -5.44 13.13
CA SER A 74 22.14 -6.46 12.15
C SER A 74 22.98 -5.87 11.01
N ALA A 75 22.72 -4.63 10.59
CA ALA A 75 23.48 -3.95 9.54
C ALA A 75 24.86 -3.41 9.99
N GLY A 76 25.32 -3.69 11.21
CA GLY A 76 26.61 -3.20 11.73
C GLY A 76 26.67 -1.67 11.94
N LEU A 77 25.53 -0.97 11.88
CA LEU A 77 25.41 0.48 12.02
C LEU A 77 25.40 0.95 13.49
N GLN A 78 26.25 0.34 14.33
CA GLN A 78 26.32 0.63 15.77
C GLN A 78 26.51 2.12 16.09
N LYS A 79 27.24 2.87 15.25
CA LYS A 79 27.53 4.30 15.46
C LYS A 79 26.33 5.22 15.23
N TRP A 80 25.32 4.79 14.49
CA TRP A 80 24.14 5.62 14.14
C TRP A 80 22.92 5.33 15.02
N ASN A 81 22.93 4.26 15.80
CA ASN A 81 21.86 3.89 16.73
C ASN A 81 21.50 5.04 17.69
N GLY A 82 22.50 5.78 18.20
CA GLY A 82 22.25 6.90 19.11
C GLY A 82 21.53 8.07 18.44
N ALA A 83 22.03 8.55 17.30
CA ALA A 83 21.48 9.72 16.62
C ALA A 83 20.08 9.46 16.04
N PHE A 84 19.84 8.27 15.47
CA PHE A 84 18.52 7.90 14.96
C PHE A 84 17.52 7.61 16.08
N ALA A 85 17.93 6.94 17.17
CA ALA A 85 17.06 6.77 18.33
C ALA A 85 16.68 8.13 18.94
N ILE A 86 17.61 9.07 19.02
CA ILE A 86 17.34 10.45 19.49
C ILE A 86 16.39 11.17 18.52
N ALA A 87 16.62 11.11 17.22
CA ALA A 87 15.73 11.72 16.22
C ALA A 87 14.29 11.15 16.32
N TRP A 88 14.16 9.84 16.55
CA TRP A 88 12.86 9.20 16.76
C TRP A 88 12.23 9.52 18.11
N VAL A 89 13.01 9.66 19.18
CA VAL A 89 12.52 10.17 20.48
C VAL A 89 12.03 11.60 20.35
N VAL A 90 12.66 12.43 19.50
CA VAL A 90 12.21 13.79 19.19
C VAL A 90 10.90 13.76 18.39
N VAL A 91 10.79 12.89 17.38
CA VAL A 91 9.52 12.69 16.64
C VAL A 91 8.41 12.18 17.58
N TYR A 92 8.75 11.28 18.51
CA TYR A 92 7.86 10.76 19.56
C TYR A 92 7.39 11.87 20.50
N PHE A 93 8.30 12.73 20.97
CA PHE A 93 7.96 13.88 21.80
C PHE A 93 7.09 14.89 21.04
N CYS A 94 7.41 15.20 19.79
CA CYS A 94 6.60 16.07 18.94
C CYS A 94 5.20 15.51 18.73
N ALA A 95 5.06 14.21 18.46
CA ALA A 95 3.77 13.55 18.30
C ALA A 95 2.94 13.58 19.60
N ILE A 96 3.56 13.34 20.76
CA ILE A 96 2.89 13.45 22.07
C ILE A 96 2.48 14.89 22.36
N CYS A 97 3.35 15.87 22.12
CA CYS A 97 3.03 17.29 22.31
C CYS A 97 1.88 17.75 21.41
N ILE A 98 1.81 17.28 20.16
CA ILE A 98 0.70 17.54 19.25
C ILE A 98 -0.61 16.91 19.79
N GLN A 99 -0.55 15.69 20.34
CA GLN A 99 -1.71 15.02 20.93
C GLN A 99 -2.24 15.69 22.21
N VAL A 100 -1.34 16.21 23.07
CA VAL A 100 -1.73 16.98 24.26
C VAL A 100 -2.42 18.29 23.88
N LYS A 101 -2.01 18.90 22.76
CA LYS A 101 -2.59 20.16 22.28
C LYS A 101 -3.97 19.98 21.63
N ILE A 102 -4.21 18.86 20.95
CA ILE A 102 -5.51 18.52 20.34
C ILE A 102 -6.53 18.02 21.37
N GLY A 103 -6.06 17.53 22.53
CA GLY A 103 -6.91 16.93 23.57
C GLY A 103 -7.49 17.91 24.61
N LYS A 104 -7.20 19.21 24.54
CA LYS A 104 -7.91 20.18 25.38
C LYS A 104 -9.25 20.49 24.70
N PRO A 105 -10.40 20.03 25.23
CA PRO A 105 -11.66 20.64 24.85
C PRO A 105 -11.51 22.12 25.16
N GLU A 106 -11.81 22.99 24.19
CA GLU A 106 -12.08 24.38 24.52
C GLU A 106 -13.23 24.35 25.53
N GLU A 107 -12.91 24.56 26.79
CA GLU A 107 -13.90 24.94 27.79
C GLU A 107 -14.52 26.22 27.24
N ASN A 108 -15.73 26.09 26.71
CA ASN A 108 -16.58 27.22 26.38
C ASN A 108 -16.93 27.94 27.70
N GLU A 109 -15.99 28.74 28.21
CA GLU A 109 -16.19 29.64 29.35
C GLU A 109 -17.03 30.89 28.99
N ASN A 110 -17.67 30.92 27.82
CA ASN A 110 -18.56 32.02 27.44
C ASN A 110 -19.98 31.54 27.11
N GLU A 111 -20.70 31.02 28.11
CA GLU A 111 -22.15 31.26 28.20
C GLU A 111 -22.40 32.69 28.72
N GLY A 112 -21.96 33.67 27.93
CA GLY A 112 -22.39 35.06 28.02
C GLY A 112 -23.58 35.26 27.09
N SER A 113 -24.74 35.57 27.64
CA SER A 113 -26.00 35.81 26.94
C SER A 113 -25.87 36.77 25.73
N ILE A 114 -25.83 36.22 24.52
CA ILE A 114 -25.98 37.00 23.30
C ILE A 114 -27.47 37.21 23.04
N LYS A 115 -27.95 38.42 23.32
CA LYS A 115 -29.24 38.92 22.82
C LYS A 115 -29.15 39.03 21.29
N VAL A 116 -30.02 38.31 20.60
CA VAL A 116 -30.22 38.40 19.15
C VAL A 116 -30.92 39.74 18.84
N PRO A 117 -30.34 40.63 18.02
CA PRO A 117 -31.07 41.75 17.45
C PRO A 117 -31.91 41.24 16.27
N THR A 118 -33.23 41.35 16.39
CA THR A 118 -34.17 41.26 15.29
C THR A 118 -34.14 42.57 14.51
N ASP A 119 -33.36 42.64 13.43
CA ASP A 119 -33.55 43.65 12.39
C ASP A 119 -33.65 42.98 11.02
N SER A 120 -34.77 43.26 10.37
CA SER A 120 -35.23 42.79 9.08
C SER A 120 -34.42 43.40 7.95
N ILE A 121 -33.73 42.56 7.16
CA ILE A 121 -33.21 42.95 5.85
C ILE A 121 -34.11 42.29 4.80
N SER A 122 -34.92 43.12 4.15
CA SER A 122 -35.70 42.79 2.96
C SER A 122 -34.77 42.69 1.75
N TYR A 123 -34.73 41.53 1.11
CA TYR A 123 -34.21 41.39 -0.25
C TYR A 123 -35.39 41.45 -1.23
N GLU A 124 -35.39 42.45 -2.09
CA GLU A 124 -36.24 42.51 -3.27
C GLU A 124 -35.91 41.35 -4.21
N ALA A 125 -36.95 40.61 -4.59
CA ALA A 125 -36.88 39.51 -5.54
C ALA A 125 -37.28 40.01 -6.93
N GLU A 126 -36.47 39.74 -7.94
CA GLU A 126 -36.93 39.70 -9.33
C GLU A 126 -37.58 38.34 -9.64
N PRO A 127 -38.65 38.31 -10.47
CA PRO A 127 -39.41 37.11 -10.75
C PRO A 127 -38.92 36.39 -12.02
N ASN A 128 -38.93 35.05 -11.97
CA ASN A 128 -39.37 34.12 -13.03
C ASN A 128 -38.55 32.83 -13.05
N SER A 129 -39.14 31.73 -12.58
CA SER A 129 -39.45 30.58 -13.42
C SER A 129 -40.05 29.44 -12.59
N GLU A 130 -41.03 28.81 -13.20
CA GLU A 130 -42.04 27.95 -12.60
C GLU A 130 -41.55 26.55 -12.24
N HIS A 131 -42.29 25.96 -11.30
CA HIS A 131 -42.49 24.52 -11.09
C HIS A 131 -41.29 23.64 -10.68
N ILE A 132 -41.07 23.56 -9.37
CA ILE A 132 -40.61 22.33 -8.72
C ILE A 132 -41.62 21.92 -7.63
N LYS A 133 -42.26 20.78 -7.85
CA LYS A 133 -43.17 20.10 -6.91
C LYS A 133 -42.42 19.77 -5.62
N SER A 134 -43.05 20.11 -4.50
CA SER A 134 -42.63 19.80 -3.12
C SER A 134 -42.41 18.29 -2.91
N CYS A 135 -41.22 17.92 -2.41
CA CYS A 135 -40.97 16.61 -1.80
C CYS A 135 -41.49 16.59 -0.35
N PRO A 136 -42.14 15.50 0.11
CA PRO A 136 -42.64 15.41 1.48
C PRO A 136 -41.52 15.14 2.48
N SER A 137 -41.46 15.95 3.53
CA SER A 137 -40.63 15.78 4.72
C SER A 137 -41.18 14.61 5.55
N GLY A 138 -40.60 13.42 5.40
CA GLY A 138 -41.07 12.25 6.15
C GLY A 138 -40.25 10.97 5.93
N ALA A 139 -38.93 11.05 5.83
CA ALA A 139 -38.09 9.86 5.76
C ALA A 139 -37.59 9.46 7.16
N LYS A 140 -38.22 8.44 7.73
CA LYS A 140 -37.72 7.72 8.93
C LYS A 140 -36.32 7.18 8.63
N SER A 141 -35.42 7.25 9.60
CA SER A 141 -34.07 6.68 9.48
C SER A 141 -34.17 5.17 9.19
N PRO A 142 -33.40 4.62 8.23
CA PRO A 142 -33.44 3.19 7.94
C PRO A 142 -32.85 2.41 9.12
N GLN A 143 -33.65 1.49 9.66
CA GLN A 143 -33.21 0.48 10.64
C GLN A 143 -32.04 -0.34 10.08
N ALA A 144 -30.99 -0.43 10.88
CA ALA A 144 -29.72 -1.05 10.55
C ALA A 144 -29.70 -2.54 10.91
N ASP A 145 -30.38 -3.40 10.14
CA ASP A 145 -30.33 -4.86 10.33
C ASP A 145 -30.24 -5.68 9.02
N ALA A 146 -29.86 -5.03 7.90
CA ALA A 146 -29.65 -5.76 6.66
C ALA A 146 -28.31 -6.51 6.68
N LYS A 147 -28.37 -7.85 6.68
CA LYS A 147 -27.23 -8.71 6.33
C LYS A 147 -26.61 -8.21 5.03
N PRO A 148 -25.29 -8.00 4.94
CA PRO A 148 -24.62 -7.60 3.70
C PRO A 148 -24.60 -8.80 2.75
N GLY A 149 -25.72 -9.02 2.08
CA GLY A 149 -25.87 -9.94 0.94
C GLY A 149 -25.94 -9.14 -0.35
N PHE A 150 -26.00 -9.84 -1.49
CA PHE A 150 -26.12 -9.32 -2.86
C PHE A 150 -27.02 -8.07 -3.06
N LYS A 151 -27.96 -7.78 -2.15
CA LYS A 151 -28.78 -6.56 -2.13
C LYS A 151 -27.99 -5.25 -2.09
N ASP A 152 -26.80 -5.22 -1.51
CA ASP A 152 -25.97 -4.00 -1.55
C ASP A 152 -25.45 -3.69 -2.97
N LEU A 153 -25.42 -4.70 -3.87
CA LEU A 153 -25.05 -4.51 -5.27
C LEU A 153 -26.15 -3.81 -6.07
N GLU A 154 -27.41 -4.02 -5.69
CA GLU A 154 -28.57 -3.40 -6.33
C GLU A 154 -28.61 -1.88 -6.08
N ASN A 155 -28.01 -1.42 -4.99
CA ASN A 155 -27.84 -0.01 -4.67
C ASN A 155 -26.52 0.59 -5.19
N LEU A 156 -25.66 -0.17 -5.86
CA LEU A 156 -24.35 0.32 -6.26
C LEU A 156 -24.45 1.46 -7.26
N ASP A 157 -25.34 1.37 -8.25
CA ASP A 157 -25.56 2.43 -9.24
C ASP A 157 -25.99 3.74 -8.56
N LYS A 158 -26.84 3.63 -7.53
CA LYS A 158 -27.26 4.76 -6.70
C LYS A 158 -26.07 5.35 -5.93
N ILE A 159 -25.24 4.51 -5.31
CA ILE A 159 -24.04 4.96 -4.57
C ILE A 159 -23.02 5.63 -5.50
N LEU A 160 -22.80 5.08 -6.69
CA LEU A 160 -21.91 5.65 -7.71
C LEU A 160 -22.42 7.02 -8.17
N ALA A 161 -23.71 7.11 -8.47
CA ALA A 161 -24.36 8.36 -8.87
C ALA A 161 -24.31 9.41 -7.75
N GLU A 162 -24.62 9.04 -6.51
CA GLU A 162 -24.59 9.93 -5.35
C GLU A 162 -23.18 10.44 -5.03
N LYS A 163 -22.18 9.56 -5.11
CA LYS A 163 -20.79 9.92 -4.78
C LYS A 163 -20.04 10.55 -5.94
N LYS A 164 -20.63 10.56 -7.15
CA LYS A 164 -20.00 10.94 -8.42
C LYS A 164 -18.65 10.24 -8.62
N LEU A 165 -18.60 8.95 -8.28
CA LEU A 165 -17.38 8.16 -8.44
C LEU A 165 -17.40 7.51 -9.81
N GLU A 166 -16.37 7.77 -10.60
CA GLU A 166 -16.29 7.21 -11.94
C GLU A 166 -15.86 5.73 -11.90
N PRO A 167 -16.59 4.83 -12.60
CA PRO A 167 -16.31 3.39 -12.64
C PRO A 167 -14.86 3.02 -12.95
N TYR A 168 -14.20 3.80 -13.82
CA TYR A 168 -12.84 3.49 -14.25
C TYR A 168 -11.83 3.43 -13.09
N ILE A 169 -12.02 4.21 -12.02
CA ILE A 169 -11.10 4.20 -10.86
C ILE A 169 -11.16 2.84 -10.15
N PHE A 170 -12.35 2.25 -10.04
CA PHE A 170 -12.51 0.93 -9.44
C PHE A 170 -11.98 -0.18 -10.34
N ASN A 171 -12.20 -0.06 -11.65
CA ASN A 171 -11.62 -0.98 -12.64
C ASN A 171 -10.09 -0.91 -12.63
N LEU A 172 -9.52 0.29 -12.50
CA LEU A 172 -8.08 0.51 -12.37
C LEU A 172 -7.56 -0.16 -11.09
N LYS A 173 -8.22 0.02 -9.95
CA LYS A 173 -7.86 -0.66 -8.70
C LYS A 173 -7.86 -2.19 -8.85
N VAL A 174 -8.90 -2.74 -9.49
CA VAL A 174 -9.01 -4.19 -9.75
C VAL A 174 -7.88 -4.66 -10.65
N PHE A 175 -7.61 -3.95 -11.73
CA PHE A 175 -6.55 -4.28 -12.67
C PHE A 175 -5.19 -4.29 -11.98
N ILE A 176 -4.85 -3.26 -11.21
CA ILE A 176 -3.56 -3.20 -10.51
C ILE A 176 -3.46 -4.29 -9.44
N THR A 177 -4.56 -4.59 -8.75
CA THR A 177 -4.59 -5.72 -7.81
C THR A 177 -4.30 -7.03 -8.53
N PHE A 178 -4.97 -7.27 -9.65
CA PHE A 178 -4.76 -8.46 -10.48
C PHE A 178 -3.30 -8.54 -10.95
N MET A 179 -2.75 -7.45 -11.47
CA MET A 179 -1.37 -7.39 -11.96
C MET A 179 -0.35 -7.69 -10.86
N VAL A 180 -0.57 -7.21 -9.63
CA VAL A 180 0.29 -7.54 -8.47
C VAL A 180 0.24 -9.02 -8.15
N ILE A 181 -0.96 -9.60 -8.01
CA ILE A 181 -1.13 -11.02 -7.70
C ILE A 181 -0.49 -11.89 -8.78
N PHE A 182 -0.78 -11.56 -10.04
CA PHE A 182 -0.23 -12.27 -11.17
C PHE A 182 1.30 -12.17 -11.21
N SER A 183 1.86 -10.99 -10.96
CA SER A 183 3.31 -10.78 -10.94
C SER A 183 3.97 -11.56 -9.82
N HIS A 184 3.38 -11.59 -8.62
CA HIS A 184 3.88 -12.40 -7.50
C HIS A 184 3.83 -13.90 -7.81
N ALA A 185 2.74 -14.38 -8.42
CA ALA A 185 2.64 -15.76 -8.87
C ALA A 185 3.72 -16.10 -9.90
N TYR A 186 3.88 -15.23 -10.91
CA TYR A 186 4.86 -15.40 -11.97
C TYR A 186 6.30 -15.41 -11.43
N PHE A 187 6.66 -14.43 -10.58
CA PHE A 187 8.00 -14.34 -10.00
C PHE A 187 8.30 -15.50 -9.07
N GLY A 188 7.38 -15.84 -8.16
CA GLY A 188 7.59 -16.92 -7.22
C GLY A 188 7.83 -18.26 -7.93
N MET A 189 7.18 -18.50 -9.07
CA MET A 189 7.42 -19.73 -9.84
C MET A 189 8.78 -19.77 -10.52
N ARG A 190 9.32 -18.61 -10.88
CA ARG A 190 10.64 -18.51 -11.52
C ARG A 190 11.78 -18.56 -10.50
N PHE A 191 11.55 -18.09 -9.28
CA PHE A 191 12.53 -18.03 -8.20
C PHE A 191 11.92 -18.59 -6.89
N PRO A 192 11.69 -19.92 -6.81
CA PRO A 192 11.09 -20.55 -5.63
C PRO A 192 11.91 -20.39 -4.35
N SER A 193 13.24 -20.25 -4.47
CA SER A 193 14.20 -20.07 -3.36
C SER A 193 14.38 -18.62 -2.91
N MET A 194 13.94 -17.63 -3.69
CA MET A 194 14.09 -16.23 -3.30
C MET A 194 13.03 -15.88 -2.27
N ASP A 195 13.49 -15.51 -1.07
CA ASP A 195 12.63 -14.87 -0.07
C ASP A 195 11.97 -13.63 -0.71
N PRO A 196 10.66 -13.39 -0.53
CA PRO A 196 10.01 -12.12 -0.87
C PRO A 196 10.74 -10.85 -0.42
N ILE A 197 11.54 -10.93 0.65
CA ILE A 197 12.36 -9.84 1.18
C ILE A 197 13.66 -9.67 0.38
N ASP A 198 14.21 -10.77 -0.15
CA ASP A 198 15.38 -10.83 -1.04
C ASP A 198 14.98 -10.79 -2.51
N TRP A 199 13.85 -10.15 -2.84
CA TRP A 199 13.56 -9.68 -4.19
C TRP A 199 14.50 -8.53 -4.52
N ASP A 200 15.79 -8.84 -4.56
CA ASP A 200 16.75 -8.07 -5.31
C ASP A 200 16.20 -8.10 -6.73
N PHE A 201 15.64 -6.98 -7.18
CA PHE A 201 15.11 -6.75 -8.52
C PHE A 201 16.27 -6.76 -9.53
N GLY A 202 17.12 -7.78 -9.50
CA GLY A 202 18.02 -8.08 -10.59
C GLY A 202 17.15 -8.38 -11.80
N PHE A 203 17.39 -7.65 -12.87
CA PHE A 203 16.62 -7.78 -14.10
C PHE A 203 17.02 -9.09 -14.79
N VAL A 204 16.56 -10.25 -14.31
CA VAL A 204 16.77 -11.51 -15.03
C VAL A 204 15.98 -11.40 -16.34
N SER A 205 16.54 -11.76 -17.50
CA SER A 205 15.81 -11.73 -18.78
C SER A 205 14.44 -12.43 -18.63
N PHE A 206 13.38 -11.63 -18.51
CA PHE A 206 12.10 -12.13 -18.01
C PHE A 206 11.26 -12.82 -19.09
N GLY A 207 11.76 -12.83 -20.32
CA GLY A 207 10.94 -12.98 -21.51
C GLY A 207 9.85 -11.91 -21.58
N LEU A 208 8.99 -12.00 -22.60
CA LEU A 208 7.84 -11.09 -22.75
C LEU A 208 6.97 -11.02 -21.48
N GLY A 209 6.85 -12.14 -20.74
CA GLY A 209 6.02 -12.23 -19.53
C GLY A 209 6.42 -11.27 -18.41
N GLY A 210 7.67 -11.31 -17.93
CA GLY A 210 8.02 -10.41 -16.81
C GLY A 210 8.33 -8.98 -17.25
N THR A 211 8.64 -8.75 -18.52
CA THR A 211 8.87 -7.40 -19.05
C THR A 211 7.58 -6.63 -19.29
N LEU A 212 6.55 -7.29 -19.84
CA LEU A 212 5.27 -6.64 -20.10
C LEU A 212 4.36 -6.58 -18.87
N ILE A 213 4.63 -7.40 -17.84
CA ILE A 213 3.71 -7.53 -16.71
C ILE A 213 4.41 -7.24 -15.39
N ALA A 214 5.47 -7.97 -15.08
CA ALA A 214 6.03 -7.99 -13.74
C ALA A 214 6.83 -6.72 -13.41
N MET A 215 7.62 -6.23 -14.38
CA MET A 215 8.35 -4.97 -14.31
C MET A 215 7.43 -3.74 -14.20
N PRO A 216 6.45 -3.54 -15.10
CA PRO A 216 5.48 -2.45 -14.98
C PRO A 216 4.78 -2.46 -13.63
N THR A 217 4.43 -3.66 -13.14
CA THR A 217 3.79 -3.84 -11.84
C THR A 217 4.72 -3.42 -10.71
N GLY A 218 5.98 -3.88 -10.68
CA GLY A 218 6.95 -3.52 -9.65
C GLY A 218 7.23 -2.02 -9.59
N ILE A 219 7.35 -1.37 -10.75
CA ILE A 219 7.65 0.08 -10.83
C ILE A 219 6.43 0.93 -10.46
N SER A 220 5.22 0.54 -10.87
CA SER A 220 4.05 1.44 -10.86
C SER A 220 2.90 1.04 -9.94
N ALA A 221 2.73 -0.25 -9.61
CA ALA A 221 1.52 -0.70 -8.92
C ALA A 221 1.37 -0.09 -7.52
N MET A 222 2.46 -0.05 -6.75
CA MET A 222 2.43 0.55 -5.42
C MET A 222 2.28 2.07 -5.49
N ASN A 223 2.95 2.70 -6.46
CA ASN A 223 2.84 4.15 -6.72
C ASN A 223 1.41 4.56 -7.07
N ILE A 224 0.73 3.82 -7.95
CA ILE A 224 -0.65 4.13 -8.33
C ILE A 224 -1.64 3.84 -7.20
N PHE A 225 -1.43 2.80 -6.38
CA PHE A 225 -2.24 2.63 -5.18
C PHE A 225 -2.05 3.77 -4.17
N MET A 226 -0.83 4.26 -3.99
CA MET A 226 -0.55 5.44 -3.17
C MET A 226 -1.25 6.68 -3.73
N LEU A 227 -1.17 6.91 -5.04
CA LEU A 227 -1.86 7.99 -5.74
C LEU A 227 -3.37 7.96 -5.52
N LEU A 228 -4.01 6.81 -5.78
CA LEU A 228 -5.43 6.63 -5.60
C LEU A 228 -5.85 6.80 -4.13
N SER A 229 -5.03 6.31 -3.20
CA SER A 229 -5.33 6.50 -1.79
C SER A 229 -5.20 7.96 -1.35
N GLY A 230 -4.17 8.66 -1.81
CA GLY A 230 -4.01 10.09 -1.58
C GLY A 230 -5.19 10.88 -2.13
N TYR A 231 -5.65 10.55 -3.35
CA TYR A 231 -6.80 11.18 -4.02
C TYR A 231 -8.06 11.20 -3.16
N PHE A 232 -8.37 10.11 -2.47
CA PHE A 232 -9.56 10.05 -1.62
C PHE A 232 -9.36 10.59 -0.19
N THR A 233 -8.12 10.85 0.24
CA THR A 233 -7.82 11.17 1.65
C THR A 233 -8.39 12.53 2.09
N PRO A 234 -8.15 13.66 1.40
CA PRO A 234 -8.66 14.97 1.84
C PRO A 234 -10.19 15.01 1.99
N LYS A 235 -10.93 14.50 0.98
CA LYS A 235 -12.39 14.42 1.02
C LYS A 235 -12.89 13.53 2.16
N SER A 236 -12.19 12.43 2.44
CA SER A 236 -12.54 11.52 3.53
C SER A 236 -12.33 12.16 4.90
N VAL A 237 -11.24 12.90 5.10
CA VAL A 237 -10.98 13.65 6.34
C VAL A 237 -12.03 14.74 6.53
N LYS A 238 -12.28 15.57 5.50
CA LYS A 238 -13.25 16.67 5.58
C LYS A 238 -14.68 16.20 5.86
N SER A 239 -15.11 15.10 5.24
CA SER A 239 -16.49 14.60 5.39
C SER A 239 -16.74 13.83 6.69
N ARG A 240 -15.70 13.27 7.32
CA ARG A 240 -15.86 12.42 8.52
C ARG A 240 -15.31 13.07 9.79
N GLY A 241 -14.43 14.07 9.66
CA GLY A 241 -13.62 14.58 10.74
C GLY A 241 -12.37 13.72 10.98
N VAL A 242 -11.34 14.33 11.56
CA VAL A 242 -10.02 13.74 11.81
C VAL A 242 -10.10 12.42 12.60
N THR A 243 -10.78 12.44 13.76
CA THR A 243 -10.84 11.29 14.65
C THR A 243 -11.55 10.10 14.00
N LYS A 244 -12.72 10.34 13.40
CA LYS A 244 -13.51 9.27 12.76
C LYS A 244 -12.76 8.69 11.56
N PHE A 245 -12.12 9.55 10.75
CA PHE A 245 -11.28 9.11 9.65
C PHE A 245 -10.17 8.18 10.15
N LEU A 246 -9.39 8.58 11.16
CA LEU A 246 -8.30 7.76 11.70
C LEU A 246 -8.80 6.43 12.27
N VAL A 247 -9.89 6.44 13.05
CA VAL A 247 -10.46 5.21 13.62
C VAL A 247 -10.89 4.25 12.52
N GLU A 248 -11.63 4.71 11.53
CA GLU A 248 -12.09 3.86 10.43
C GLU A 248 -10.93 3.39 9.54
N ARG A 249 -9.93 4.24 9.33
CA ARG A 249 -8.73 3.91 8.56
C ARG A 249 -7.87 2.87 9.27
N THR A 250 -7.64 3.03 10.57
CA THR A 250 -6.94 2.04 11.41
C THR A 250 -7.71 0.74 11.49
N LYS A 251 -9.05 0.77 11.56
CA LYS A 251 -9.86 -0.46 11.46
C LYS A 251 -9.61 -1.16 10.12
N ARG A 252 -9.72 -0.45 8.99
CA ARG A 252 -9.61 -1.06 7.65
C ARG A 252 -8.20 -1.51 7.27
N LEU A 253 -7.15 -0.84 7.76
CA LEU A 253 -5.76 -1.16 7.41
C LEU A 253 -5.03 -1.89 8.54
N GLY A 254 -5.20 -1.43 9.78
CA GLY A 254 -4.55 -1.99 10.95
C GLY A 254 -5.05 -3.39 11.30
N ILE A 255 -6.36 -3.66 11.21
CA ILE A 255 -6.88 -5.01 11.51
C ILE A 255 -6.31 -6.04 10.52
N PRO A 256 -6.40 -5.86 9.18
CA PRO A 256 -5.77 -6.81 8.27
C PRO A 256 -4.27 -6.93 8.44
N LEU A 257 -3.57 -5.84 8.76
CA LEU A 257 -2.14 -5.86 9.04
C LEU A 257 -1.82 -6.74 10.27
N THR A 258 -2.49 -6.52 11.40
CA THR A 258 -2.34 -7.32 12.62
C THR A 258 -2.68 -8.78 12.37
N PHE A 259 -3.79 -9.07 11.68
CA PHE A 259 -4.15 -10.43 11.30
C PHE A 259 -3.06 -11.08 10.44
N THR A 260 -2.55 -10.35 9.45
CA THR A 260 -1.52 -10.85 8.54
C THR A 260 -0.25 -11.20 9.31
N TRP A 261 0.18 -10.30 10.20
CA TRP A 261 1.42 -10.48 10.97
C TRP A 261 1.37 -11.68 11.90
N TYR A 262 0.27 -11.79 12.64
CA TYR A 262 0.26 -12.63 13.82
C TYR A 262 -0.50 -13.93 13.65
N ILE A 263 -1.39 -14.00 12.66
CA ILE A 263 -2.18 -15.20 12.37
C ILE A 263 -1.78 -15.73 11.00
N TRP A 264 -1.90 -14.91 9.95
CA TRP A 264 -1.68 -15.41 8.60
C TRP A 264 -0.24 -15.85 8.34
N TYR A 265 0.73 -15.01 8.68
CA TYR A 265 2.14 -15.27 8.41
C TYR A 265 2.64 -16.56 9.11
N PRO A 266 2.58 -16.70 10.44
CA PRO A 266 3.14 -17.86 11.11
C PRO A 266 2.36 -19.16 10.88
N TYR A 267 1.03 -19.10 10.71
CA TYR A 267 0.20 -20.31 10.64
C TYR A 267 -0.21 -20.72 9.24
N VAL A 268 -0.13 -19.82 8.25
CA VAL A 268 -0.51 -20.11 6.86
C VAL A 268 0.69 -19.93 5.94
N GLU A 269 1.31 -18.75 5.96
CA GLU A 269 2.35 -18.43 5.01
C GLU A 269 3.60 -19.27 5.22
N LEU A 270 4.13 -19.28 6.44
CA LEU A 270 5.36 -19.94 6.79
C LEU A 270 5.33 -21.47 6.55
N PRO A 271 4.30 -22.22 6.98
CA PRO A 271 4.19 -23.64 6.63
C PRO A 271 4.11 -23.88 5.13
N THR A 272 3.48 -22.97 4.38
CA THR A 272 3.38 -23.09 2.92
C THR A 272 4.73 -22.86 2.26
N ILE A 273 5.50 -21.87 2.72
CA ILE A 273 6.88 -21.63 2.29
C ILE A 273 7.74 -22.88 2.53
N HIS A 274 7.69 -23.45 3.73
CA HIS A 274 8.41 -24.69 4.04
C HIS A 274 8.00 -25.86 3.14
N ALA A 275 6.70 -26.05 2.92
CA ALA A 275 6.20 -27.12 2.06
C ALA A 275 6.68 -26.96 0.61
N VAL A 276 6.74 -25.72 0.11
CA VAL A 276 7.29 -25.41 -1.22
C VAL A 276 8.78 -25.71 -1.27
N GLY A 277 9.56 -25.23 -0.28
CA GLY A 277 11.01 -25.47 -0.23
C GLY A 277 11.39 -26.95 -0.19
N VAL A 278 10.66 -27.74 0.60
CA VAL A 278 10.84 -29.20 0.65
C VAL A 278 10.60 -29.83 -0.72
N VAL A 279 9.62 -29.37 -1.49
CA VAL A 279 9.34 -29.88 -2.84
C VAL A 279 10.31 -29.34 -3.89
N ALA A 280 10.81 -28.13 -3.70
CA ALA A 280 11.86 -27.53 -4.53
C ALA A 280 13.25 -28.14 -4.26
N ASN A 281 13.41 -28.91 -3.17
CA ASN A 281 14.71 -29.38 -2.68
C ASN A 281 15.68 -28.22 -2.43
N GLU A 282 15.15 -27.13 -1.86
CA GLU A 282 15.89 -25.91 -1.54
C GLU A 282 15.92 -25.72 -0.02
N ASP A 283 17.09 -25.37 0.51
CA ASP A 283 17.24 -24.96 1.90
C ASP A 283 16.57 -23.59 2.06
N MET A 284 15.34 -23.58 2.59
CA MET A 284 14.64 -22.33 2.83
C MET A 284 15.36 -21.53 3.91
N PRO A 285 15.46 -20.21 3.76
CA PRO A 285 16.08 -19.37 4.77
C PRO A 285 15.42 -19.61 6.14
N PRO A 286 16.20 -19.54 7.23
CA PRO A 286 15.67 -19.76 8.56
C PRO A 286 14.53 -18.76 8.83
N VAL A 287 13.46 -19.29 9.42
CA VAL A 287 12.16 -18.72 9.86
C VAL A 287 12.21 -17.42 10.69
N GLY A 288 13.36 -16.76 10.79
CA GLY A 288 13.64 -15.68 11.73
C GLY A 288 12.97 -14.34 11.40
N ASP A 289 12.75 -14.03 10.12
CA ASP A 289 12.23 -12.72 9.74
C ASP A 289 10.71 -12.79 9.66
N ALA A 290 10.05 -12.35 10.75
CA ALA A 290 8.61 -12.17 10.82
C ALA A 290 8.16 -11.05 9.86
N GLY A 291 8.15 -11.34 8.56
CA GLY A 291 7.76 -10.40 7.52
C GLY A 291 6.26 -10.17 7.52
N VAL A 292 5.82 -8.93 7.31
CA VAL A 292 4.39 -8.61 7.04
C VAL A 292 3.93 -9.05 5.65
N GLY A 293 4.82 -9.71 4.90
CA GLY A 293 4.57 -10.14 3.53
C GLY A 293 4.03 -9.01 2.67
N VAL A 294 2.99 -9.28 1.88
CA VAL A 294 2.37 -8.24 1.02
C VAL A 294 1.66 -7.14 1.82
N ALA A 295 1.44 -7.31 3.12
CA ALA A 295 0.80 -6.28 3.94
C ALA A 295 1.74 -5.12 4.29
N TRP A 296 3.02 -5.14 3.91
CA TRP A 296 3.91 -3.98 4.04
C TRP A 296 3.30 -2.72 3.42
N PHE A 297 2.64 -2.85 2.26
CA PHE A 297 2.00 -1.73 1.57
C PHE A 297 0.89 -1.11 2.43
N VAL A 298 0.11 -1.96 3.12
CA VAL A 298 -0.96 -1.54 4.02
C VAL A 298 -0.40 -0.76 5.21
N LEU A 299 0.75 -1.20 5.74
CA LEU A 299 1.47 -0.50 6.80
C LEU A 299 1.94 0.89 6.34
N VAL A 300 2.62 0.99 5.18
CA VAL A 300 3.08 2.28 4.64
C VAL A 300 1.89 3.21 4.38
N LEU A 301 0.80 2.68 3.84
CA LEU A 301 -0.40 3.46 3.56
C LEU A 301 -1.09 3.97 4.83
N TRP A 302 -1.09 3.16 5.89
CA TRP A 302 -1.58 3.58 7.20
C TRP A 302 -0.73 4.75 7.73
N TRP A 303 0.60 4.65 7.66
CA TRP A 303 1.51 5.73 8.07
C TRP A 303 1.28 7.03 7.31
N PHE A 304 1.20 6.98 5.98
CA PHE A 304 0.93 8.19 5.19
C PHE A 304 -0.42 8.82 5.52
N SER A 305 -1.43 8.00 5.84
CA SER A 305 -2.73 8.51 6.29
C SER A 305 -2.62 9.24 7.63
N VAL A 306 -1.85 8.69 8.58
CA VAL A 306 -1.60 9.31 9.90
C VAL A 306 -0.79 10.61 9.75
N ILE A 307 0.29 10.58 8.98
CA ILE A 307 1.15 11.74 8.73
C ILE A 307 0.36 12.86 8.06
N PHE A 308 -0.46 12.55 7.06
CA PHE A 308 -1.32 13.53 6.41
C PHE A 308 -2.23 14.25 7.41
N VAL A 309 -2.91 13.47 8.27
CA VAL A 309 -3.80 14.03 9.28
C VAL A 309 -3.03 14.85 10.32
N ALA A 310 -1.84 14.41 10.73
CA ALA A 310 -1.00 15.13 11.67
C ALA A 310 -0.49 16.46 11.09
N CYS A 311 -0.16 16.51 9.80
CA CYS A 311 0.36 17.70 9.13
C CYS A 311 -0.74 18.67 8.71
N PHE A 312 -1.89 18.17 8.25
CA PHE A 312 -2.90 19.01 7.58
C PHE A 312 -4.28 18.95 8.24
N GLY A 313 -4.60 17.88 8.96
CA GLY A 313 -5.92 17.68 9.55
C GLY A 313 -7.07 17.88 8.55
N ASP A 314 -8.12 18.57 8.98
CA ASP A 314 -9.24 19.04 8.18
C ASP A 314 -8.97 20.35 7.43
N SER A 315 -7.87 21.05 7.78
CA SER A 315 -7.47 22.34 7.20
C SER A 315 -6.85 22.26 5.79
N PHE A 316 -6.69 21.06 5.22
CA PHE A 316 -6.09 20.89 3.90
C PHE A 316 -6.92 21.62 2.81
N ASN A 317 -6.41 22.73 2.31
CA ASN A 317 -7.08 23.55 1.30
C ASN A 317 -6.17 23.96 0.12
N ILE A 318 -5.10 23.20 -0.12
CA ILE A 318 -4.16 23.49 -1.20
C ILE A 318 -4.79 23.06 -2.53
N LYS A 319 -5.29 24.02 -3.30
CA LYS A 319 -5.80 23.79 -4.66
C LYS A 319 -4.71 24.11 -5.67
N MET A 320 -4.15 23.06 -6.26
CA MET A 320 -3.17 23.17 -7.33
C MET A 320 -3.79 22.69 -8.65
N LYS A 321 -3.58 23.42 -9.75
CA LYS A 321 -3.93 22.94 -11.10
C LYS A 321 -3.05 21.76 -11.49
N LEU A 322 -3.47 20.94 -12.45
CA LEU A 322 -2.61 19.88 -12.99
C LEU A 322 -1.26 20.47 -13.42
N PRO A 323 -0.13 20.05 -12.82
CA PRO A 323 1.18 20.55 -13.19
C PRO A 323 1.49 20.19 -14.65
N ASN A 324 2.28 21.04 -15.31
CA ASN A 324 2.85 20.67 -16.60
C ASN A 324 3.64 19.35 -16.46
N PHE A 325 3.48 18.44 -17.43
CA PHE A 325 4.20 17.18 -17.49
C PHE A 325 5.72 17.38 -17.37
N GLY A 326 6.31 18.38 -18.02
CA GLY A 326 7.74 18.66 -17.93
C GLY A 326 8.20 18.96 -16.49
N TRP A 327 7.41 19.73 -15.74
CA TRP A 327 7.68 19.99 -14.32
C TRP A 327 7.51 18.72 -13.47
N SER A 328 6.48 17.92 -13.78
CA SER A 328 6.22 16.66 -13.08
C SER A 328 7.38 15.67 -13.26
N TYR A 329 7.90 15.52 -14.49
CA TYR A 329 9.09 14.72 -14.76
C TYR A 329 10.34 15.30 -14.08
N LEU A 330 10.53 16.62 -14.07
CA LEU A 330 11.67 17.22 -13.36
C LEU A 330 11.64 16.91 -11.86
N VAL A 331 10.49 17.13 -11.20
CA VAL A 331 10.33 16.86 -9.76
C VAL A 331 10.54 15.37 -9.46
N MET A 332 9.91 14.48 -10.23
CA MET A 332 10.09 13.05 -10.07
C MET A 332 11.52 12.60 -10.37
N GLY A 333 12.22 13.28 -11.28
CA GLY A 333 13.62 12.99 -11.57
C GLY A 333 14.54 13.38 -10.42
N ILE A 334 14.33 14.54 -9.81
CA ILE A 334 15.06 14.96 -8.59
C ILE A 334 14.82 13.94 -7.47
N LEU A 335 13.57 13.54 -7.25
CA LEU A 335 13.24 12.52 -6.24
C LEU A 335 13.87 11.15 -6.56
N GLY A 336 13.93 10.77 -7.84
CA GLY A 336 14.60 9.56 -8.29
C GLY A 336 16.09 9.59 -8.00
N VAL A 337 16.78 10.69 -8.31
CA VAL A 337 18.21 10.87 -8.00
C VAL A 337 18.44 10.82 -6.48
N LEU A 338 17.61 11.51 -5.69
CA LEU A 338 17.69 11.46 -4.22
C LEU A 338 17.51 10.04 -3.68
N SER A 339 16.58 9.27 -4.24
CA SER A 339 16.36 7.88 -3.85
C SER A 339 17.52 6.97 -4.25
N GLY A 340 18.12 7.23 -5.43
CA GLY A 340 19.36 6.59 -5.85
C GLY A 340 20.52 6.89 -4.90
N LEU A 341 20.65 8.14 -4.42
CA LEU A 341 21.63 8.50 -3.39
C LEU A 341 21.38 7.74 -2.08
N LEU A 342 20.14 7.73 -1.60
CA LEU A 342 19.78 6.97 -0.41
C LEU A 342 20.11 5.48 -0.56
N TYR A 343 19.89 4.92 -1.74
CA TYR A 343 20.24 3.54 -2.07
C TYR A 343 21.76 3.30 -2.11
N VAL A 344 22.55 4.27 -2.58
CA VAL A 344 24.02 4.21 -2.50
C VAL A 344 24.48 4.18 -1.04
N TYR A 345 23.93 5.06 -0.19
CA TYR A 345 24.41 5.22 1.19
C TYR A 345 23.89 4.14 2.14
N LEU A 346 22.63 3.73 2.00
CA LEU A 346 21.97 2.79 2.89
C LEU A 346 22.02 1.34 2.38
N GLY A 347 22.39 1.15 1.11
CA GLY A 347 22.38 -0.16 0.46
C GLY A 347 20.96 -0.66 0.13
N ASN A 348 20.88 -1.93 -0.28
CA ASN A 348 19.62 -2.63 -0.44
C ASN A 348 19.12 -3.12 0.93
N VAL A 349 18.31 -2.30 1.58
CA VAL A 349 17.78 -2.58 2.92
C VAL A 349 16.27 -2.47 2.94
N SER A 350 15.63 -3.42 3.61
CA SER A 350 14.18 -3.51 3.72
C SER A 350 13.67 -2.89 5.01
N TYR A 351 13.41 -1.58 5.02
CA TYR A 351 12.76 -0.93 6.16
C TYR A 351 11.24 -1.12 6.10
N PHE A 352 10.61 -1.47 7.23
CA PHE A 352 9.17 -1.76 7.33
C PHE A 352 8.70 -2.89 6.40
N ASN A 353 9.60 -3.82 6.07
CA ASN A 353 9.39 -4.85 5.03
C ASN A 353 9.08 -4.28 3.63
N VAL A 354 9.41 -3.01 3.38
CA VAL A 354 9.39 -2.45 2.02
C VAL A 354 10.65 -2.95 1.31
N PRO A 355 10.54 -3.77 0.26
CA PRO A 355 11.72 -4.23 -0.48
C PRO A 355 12.47 -3.02 -1.05
N SER A 356 13.80 -3.01 -0.94
CA SER A 356 14.67 -1.91 -1.39
C SER A 356 14.15 -0.52 -0.97
N CYS A 357 13.78 -0.39 0.30
CA CYS A 357 13.08 0.77 0.84
C CYS A 357 13.69 2.14 0.47
N PRO A 358 15.03 2.35 0.53
CA PRO A 358 15.65 3.61 0.13
C PRO A 358 15.33 4.06 -1.30
N LEU A 359 15.11 3.09 -2.20
CA LEU A 359 14.81 3.36 -3.60
C LEU A 359 13.34 3.76 -3.78
N PHE A 360 12.40 3.13 -3.07
CA PHE A 360 10.97 3.27 -3.38
C PHE A 360 10.18 4.20 -2.45
N LEU A 361 10.61 4.36 -1.19
CA LEU A 361 9.79 5.01 -0.17
C LEU A 361 9.47 6.48 -0.50
N LEU A 362 10.43 7.23 -1.06
CA LEU A 362 10.22 8.62 -1.46
C LEU A 362 9.17 8.73 -2.58
N GLY A 363 9.16 7.77 -3.50
CA GLY A 363 8.18 7.68 -4.59
C GLY A 363 6.80 7.43 -4.03
N TYR A 364 6.67 6.45 -3.13
CA TYR A 364 5.40 6.18 -2.47
C TYR A 364 4.85 7.41 -1.75
N ALA A 365 5.69 8.14 -1.02
CA ALA A 365 5.30 9.37 -0.33
C ALA A 365 4.88 10.47 -1.33
N ALA A 366 5.64 10.66 -2.41
CA ALA A 366 5.36 11.63 -3.45
C ALA A 366 4.05 11.33 -4.17
N PHE A 367 3.81 10.08 -4.58
CA PHE A 367 2.56 9.68 -5.21
C PHE A 367 1.37 9.80 -4.28
N PHE A 368 1.52 9.44 -3.00
CA PHE A 368 0.45 9.68 -2.02
C PHE A 368 0.13 11.17 -1.92
N PHE A 369 1.14 12.02 -1.78
CA PHE A 369 0.94 13.46 -1.68
C PHE A 369 0.35 14.07 -2.97
N PHE A 370 0.87 13.72 -4.15
CA PHE A 370 0.28 14.12 -5.43
C PHE A 370 -1.15 13.61 -5.59
N GLY A 371 -1.46 12.45 -5.02
CA GLY A 371 -2.83 11.97 -4.89
C GLY A 371 -3.69 12.98 -4.14
N THR A 372 -3.26 13.44 -2.97
CA THR A 372 -4.02 14.43 -2.18
C THR A 372 -4.25 15.73 -2.95
N LEU A 373 -3.25 16.21 -3.70
CA LEU A 373 -3.38 17.39 -4.56
C LEU A 373 -4.33 17.13 -5.72
N ALA A 374 -4.25 15.94 -6.33
CA ALA A 374 -5.13 15.52 -7.42
C ALA A 374 -6.60 15.44 -7.00
N GLY A 375 -6.86 14.93 -5.80
CA GLY A 375 -8.21 14.83 -5.23
C GLY A 375 -8.84 16.18 -4.93
N HIS A 376 -8.04 17.17 -4.53
CA HIS A 376 -8.52 18.53 -4.25
C HIS A 376 -8.56 19.42 -5.51
N GLY A 377 -7.66 19.15 -6.46
CA GLY A 377 -7.48 19.90 -7.70
C GLY A 377 -8.24 19.34 -8.91
N ALA A 378 -8.96 18.23 -8.77
CA ALA A 378 -9.64 17.54 -9.88
C ALA A 378 -8.69 17.17 -11.04
N TRP A 379 -7.48 16.70 -10.72
CA TRP A 379 -6.47 16.41 -11.74
C TRP A 379 -6.86 15.27 -12.66
N PHE A 380 -7.64 14.31 -12.19
CA PHE A 380 -8.06 13.19 -13.04
C PHE A 380 -9.01 13.69 -14.14
N GLU A 381 -9.91 14.61 -13.80
CA GLU A 381 -10.82 15.28 -14.72
C GLU A 381 -10.10 16.21 -15.71
N GLU A 382 -8.96 16.79 -15.30
CA GLU A 382 -8.09 17.58 -16.19
C GLU A 382 -7.21 16.68 -17.08
N LEU A 383 -6.68 15.57 -16.56
CA LEU A 383 -5.87 14.60 -17.30
C LEU A 383 -6.65 14.02 -18.48
N VAL A 384 -7.93 13.74 -18.30
CA VAL A 384 -8.79 13.19 -19.38
C VAL A 384 -9.16 14.24 -20.42
N LYS A 385 -8.78 15.50 -20.24
CA LYS A 385 -8.96 16.58 -21.23
C LYS A 385 -7.67 16.94 -21.94
N VAL A 386 -6.55 16.28 -21.64
CA VAL A 386 -5.27 16.61 -22.28
C VAL A 386 -5.32 16.34 -23.79
N PRO A 387 -4.76 17.24 -24.62
CA PRO A 387 -4.75 17.10 -26.07
C PRO A 387 -4.15 15.77 -26.54
N GLY A 388 -4.63 15.27 -27.68
CA GLY A 388 -4.18 13.99 -28.25
C GLY A 388 -2.66 13.88 -28.42
N VAL A 389 -1.99 14.97 -28.81
CA VAL A 389 -0.52 14.97 -28.99
C VAL A 389 0.21 14.70 -27.67
N ILE A 390 -0.29 15.23 -26.55
CA ILE A 390 0.30 15.03 -25.22
C ILE A 390 0.07 13.60 -24.75
N ARG A 391 -1.11 13.03 -25.04
CA ARG A 391 -1.41 11.62 -24.76
C ARG A 391 -0.44 10.69 -25.49
N VAL A 392 -0.16 10.96 -26.77
CA VAL A 392 0.83 10.21 -27.55
C VAL A 392 2.21 10.29 -26.87
N VAL A 393 2.65 11.47 -26.41
CA VAL A 393 3.91 11.60 -25.66
C VAL A 393 3.92 10.74 -24.40
N ILE A 394 2.84 10.71 -23.62
CA ILE A 394 2.70 9.88 -22.41
C ILE A 394 2.76 8.38 -22.74
N TYR A 395 2.11 7.95 -23.83
CA TYR A 395 2.14 6.55 -24.25
C TYR A 395 3.50 6.14 -24.79
N VAL A 396 4.12 6.99 -25.61
CA VAL A 396 5.47 6.76 -26.13
C VAL A 396 6.49 6.73 -24.99
N SER A 397 6.38 7.62 -23.99
CA SER A 397 7.26 7.57 -22.83
C SER A 397 7.08 6.26 -22.05
N THR A 398 5.83 5.85 -21.81
CA THR A 398 5.50 4.58 -21.14
C THR A 398 6.09 3.37 -21.88
N VAL A 399 5.88 3.27 -23.19
CA VAL A 399 6.46 2.21 -24.03
C VAL A 399 7.99 2.28 -24.05
N GLY A 400 8.56 3.49 -24.12
CA GLY A 400 10.00 3.71 -24.03
C GLY A 400 10.59 3.21 -22.72
N PHE A 401 9.91 3.42 -21.59
CA PHE A 401 10.31 2.88 -20.29
C PHE A 401 10.25 1.35 -20.26
N PHE A 402 9.24 0.72 -20.88
CA PHE A 402 9.18 -0.74 -20.97
C PHE A 402 10.26 -1.31 -21.90
N ALA A 403 10.52 -0.65 -23.02
CA ALA A 403 11.62 -1.04 -23.91
C ALA A 403 12.97 -0.92 -23.20
N MET A 404 13.18 0.16 -22.43
CA MET A 404 14.41 0.35 -21.67
C MET A 404 14.53 -0.64 -20.50
N ALA A 405 13.44 -0.94 -19.79
CA ALA A 405 13.37 -2.04 -18.81
C ALA A 405 13.79 -3.37 -19.44
N GLU A 406 13.33 -3.66 -20.66
CA GLU A 406 13.66 -4.89 -21.35
C GLU A 406 15.11 -4.95 -21.77
N LEU A 407 15.62 -3.85 -22.36
CA LEU A 407 17.03 -3.73 -22.68
C LEU A 407 17.87 -3.92 -21.41
N PHE A 408 17.38 -3.42 -20.27
CA PHE A 408 17.98 -3.69 -18.97
C PHE A 408 18.02 -5.17 -18.65
N ALA A 409 16.87 -5.85 -18.71
CA ALA A 409 16.76 -7.27 -18.42
C ALA A 409 17.53 -8.20 -19.38
N LEU A 410 17.64 -7.82 -20.66
CA LEU A 410 18.33 -8.60 -21.67
C LEU A 410 19.85 -8.56 -21.50
N GLN A 411 20.42 -7.40 -21.13
CA GLN A 411 21.87 -7.30 -20.92
C GLN A 411 22.31 -7.92 -19.59
N SER A 412 21.47 -7.92 -18.56
CA SER A 412 21.73 -8.61 -17.28
C SER A 412 21.45 -10.11 -17.30
N GLY A 413 21.45 -10.75 -18.48
CA GLY A 413 21.47 -12.21 -18.66
C GLY A 413 22.65 -12.94 -17.99
N MET A 414 23.53 -12.22 -17.30
CA MET A 414 24.53 -12.73 -16.35
C MET A 414 24.42 -11.91 -15.06
N PHE A 415 24.02 -12.56 -13.97
CA PHE A 415 23.52 -11.94 -12.75
C PHE A 415 24.61 -11.42 -11.80
N SER A 416 25.75 -10.93 -12.30
CA SER A 416 26.74 -10.33 -11.39
C SER A 416 26.53 -8.86 -11.14
N THR A 417 25.86 -8.09 -12.00
CA THR A 417 25.56 -6.69 -11.67
C THR A 417 24.64 -6.00 -12.67
N THR A 418 23.59 -5.31 -12.19
CA THR A 418 22.90 -4.20 -12.91
C THR A 418 23.87 -3.11 -13.39
N MET A 419 25.12 -3.17 -12.92
CA MET A 419 26.28 -2.37 -13.32
C MET A 419 26.85 -2.74 -14.68
N ASP A 420 26.53 -3.91 -15.22
CA ASP A 420 27.14 -4.38 -16.46
C ASP A 420 26.62 -3.61 -17.69
N LEU A 421 25.39 -3.10 -17.60
CA LEU A 421 24.82 -2.15 -18.55
C LEU A 421 25.46 -0.78 -18.51
N PHE A 422 25.94 -0.45 -17.33
CA PHE A 422 26.74 0.71 -17.04
C PHE A 422 28.22 0.32 -16.96
N HIS A 423 28.66 -0.75 -17.66
CA HIS A 423 30.05 -1.20 -17.64
C HIS A 423 30.95 -0.01 -17.99
N GLY A 424 31.75 0.44 -17.02
CA GLY A 424 32.59 1.64 -17.11
C GLY A 424 32.11 2.88 -16.33
N LEU A 425 30.85 2.93 -15.87
CA LEU A 425 30.38 3.90 -14.89
C LEU A 425 30.65 3.42 -13.47
N ASN A 426 30.87 4.37 -12.57
CA ASN A 426 30.94 4.10 -11.14
C ASN A 426 29.58 3.60 -10.62
N GLU A 427 29.58 2.67 -9.65
CA GLU A 427 28.39 2.13 -8.97
C GLU A 427 27.38 3.16 -8.52
N THR A 428 27.91 4.27 -8.04
CA THR A 428 27.15 5.42 -7.62
C THR A 428 26.28 5.94 -8.76
N VAL A 429 26.86 6.10 -9.96
CA VAL A 429 26.15 6.63 -11.13
C VAL A 429 25.06 5.66 -11.59
N ALA A 430 25.33 4.36 -11.61
CA ALA A 430 24.33 3.35 -11.97
C ALA A 430 23.11 3.39 -11.03
N LYS A 431 23.33 3.47 -9.71
CA LYS A 431 22.26 3.57 -8.70
C LYS A 431 21.47 4.88 -8.81
N LEU A 432 22.12 5.99 -9.15
CA LEU A 432 21.45 7.26 -9.43
C LEU A 432 20.52 7.16 -10.64
N LEU A 433 21.01 6.57 -11.73
CA LEU A 433 20.24 6.37 -12.95
C LEU A 433 19.09 5.38 -12.75
N LEU A 434 19.28 4.35 -11.91
CA LEU A 434 18.22 3.44 -11.49
C LEU A 434 17.10 4.20 -10.77
N GLY A 435 17.44 5.06 -9.80
CA GLY A 435 16.46 5.89 -9.11
C GLY A 435 15.70 6.81 -10.07
N LEU A 436 16.40 7.46 -10.99
CA LEU A 436 15.79 8.29 -12.04
C LEU A 436 14.80 7.49 -12.90
N PHE A 437 15.23 6.31 -13.36
CA PHE A 437 14.44 5.39 -14.16
C PHE A 437 13.15 4.96 -13.47
N MET A 438 13.25 4.54 -12.21
CA MET A 438 12.11 4.07 -11.43
C MET A 438 11.02 5.15 -11.30
N TYR A 439 11.42 6.41 -11.08
CA TYR A 439 10.48 7.49 -10.79
C TYR A 439 9.82 8.05 -12.04
N TRP A 440 10.58 8.19 -13.13
CA TRP A 440 10.00 8.57 -14.42
C TRP A 440 9.15 7.46 -15.02
N GLY A 441 9.57 6.20 -14.89
CA GLY A 441 8.80 5.04 -15.29
C GLY A 441 7.47 4.97 -14.54
N ALA A 442 7.51 5.09 -13.21
CA ALA A 442 6.32 5.11 -12.37
C ALA A 442 5.36 6.23 -12.78
N LEU A 443 5.86 7.46 -12.99
CA LEU A 443 5.03 8.59 -13.38
C LEU A 443 4.34 8.35 -14.72
N SER A 444 5.10 7.91 -15.72
CA SER A 444 4.60 7.64 -17.08
C SER A 444 3.50 6.60 -17.07
N VAL A 445 3.77 5.45 -16.43
CA VAL A 445 2.82 4.33 -16.34
C VAL A 445 1.56 4.72 -15.56
N CYS A 446 1.69 5.41 -14.43
CA CYS A 446 0.53 5.82 -13.63
C CYS A 446 -0.40 6.75 -14.42
N ILE A 447 0.15 7.76 -15.10
CA ILE A 447 -0.63 8.71 -15.90
C ILE A 447 -1.27 7.99 -17.09
N ALA A 448 -0.50 7.17 -17.80
CA ALA A 448 -1.02 6.40 -18.94
C ALA A 448 -2.19 5.50 -18.52
N LEU A 449 -2.06 4.80 -17.39
CA LEU A 449 -3.12 3.92 -16.89
C LEU A 449 -4.38 4.68 -16.48
N VAL A 450 -4.26 5.86 -15.85
CA VAL A 450 -5.44 6.69 -15.53
C VAL A 450 -6.18 7.08 -16.82
N ILE A 451 -5.45 7.53 -17.85
CA ILE A 451 -6.05 7.95 -19.13
C ILE A 451 -6.67 6.74 -19.85
N ILE A 452 -5.94 5.63 -19.97
CA ILE A 452 -6.41 4.41 -20.64
C ILE A 452 -7.66 3.87 -19.96
N PHE A 453 -7.67 3.82 -18.62
CA PHE A 453 -8.84 3.31 -17.91
C PHE A 453 -10.03 4.23 -18.04
N HIS A 454 -9.83 5.55 -18.02
CA HIS A 454 -10.92 6.49 -18.28
C HIS A 454 -11.50 6.31 -19.70
N ASP A 455 -10.65 6.21 -20.73
CA ASP A 455 -11.12 6.15 -22.11
C ASP A 455 -11.75 4.80 -22.47
N TYR A 456 -11.16 3.69 -22.00
CA TYR A 456 -11.49 2.34 -22.47
C TYR A 456 -12.07 1.42 -21.40
N CYS A 457 -11.86 1.75 -20.13
CA CYS A 457 -12.31 0.93 -18.99
C CYS A 457 -13.31 1.65 -18.09
N ASN A 458 -14.02 2.67 -18.59
CA ASN A 458 -15.06 3.38 -17.85
C ASN A 458 -16.44 2.72 -18.03
N TRP A 459 -16.48 1.42 -17.78
CA TRP A 459 -17.69 0.60 -17.91
C TRP A 459 -18.03 -0.10 -16.60
N THR A 460 -19.31 -0.43 -16.45
CA THR A 460 -19.83 -1.27 -15.38
C THR A 460 -20.55 -2.47 -15.99
N ASN A 461 -20.37 -3.64 -15.39
CA ASN A 461 -21.11 -4.84 -15.76
C ASN A 461 -21.55 -5.60 -14.49
N LYS A 462 -22.28 -6.70 -14.66
CA LYS A 462 -22.82 -7.49 -13.54
C LYS A 462 -21.74 -8.07 -12.59
N LEU A 463 -20.51 -8.23 -13.08
CA LEU A 463 -19.39 -8.75 -12.29
C LEU A 463 -18.51 -7.64 -11.70
N SER A 464 -18.57 -6.41 -12.20
CA SER A 464 -17.84 -5.26 -11.65
C SER A 464 -17.96 -5.15 -10.12
N PRO A 465 -19.16 -5.23 -9.52
CA PRO A 465 -19.29 -5.12 -8.07
C PRO A 465 -18.56 -6.22 -7.30
N PHE A 466 -18.58 -7.45 -7.83
CA PHE A 466 -17.89 -8.59 -7.25
C PHE A 466 -16.38 -8.35 -7.22
N PHE A 467 -15.79 -7.91 -8.32
CA PHE A 467 -14.36 -7.60 -8.36
C PHE A 467 -14.02 -6.39 -7.49
N TRP A 468 -14.75 -5.28 -7.59
CA TRP A 468 -14.45 -4.07 -6.83
C TRP A 468 -14.46 -4.30 -5.31
N ALA A 469 -15.44 -5.08 -4.83
CA ALA A 469 -15.59 -5.43 -3.43
C ALA A 469 -14.49 -6.39 -2.92
N SER A 470 -14.01 -7.30 -3.79
CA SER A 470 -13.05 -8.34 -3.41
C SER A 470 -11.58 -7.95 -3.58
N ALA A 471 -11.28 -6.88 -4.32
CA ALA A 471 -9.90 -6.51 -4.67
C ALA A 471 -8.97 -6.38 -3.46
N TYR A 472 -9.41 -5.72 -2.39
CA TYR A 472 -8.58 -5.54 -1.20
C TYR A 472 -8.31 -6.86 -0.46
N THR A 473 -9.33 -7.71 -0.34
CA THR A 473 -9.16 -9.05 0.26
C THR A 473 -8.28 -9.94 -0.61
N ALA A 474 -8.47 -9.93 -1.93
CA ALA A 474 -7.66 -10.70 -2.88
C ALA A 474 -6.17 -10.33 -2.76
N TYR A 475 -5.87 -9.04 -2.66
CA TYR A 475 -4.51 -8.55 -2.40
C TYR A 475 -3.91 -9.13 -1.11
N LEU A 476 -4.67 -9.19 -0.02
CA LEU A 476 -4.16 -9.66 1.28
C LEU A 476 -3.91 -11.17 1.29
N ILE A 477 -4.80 -11.95 0.70
CA ILE A 477 -4.75 -13.43 0.77
C ILE A 477 -3.97 -14.07 -0.38
N GLN A 478 -3.38 -13.29 -1.27
CA GLN A 478 -2.77 -13.81 -2.50
C GLN A 478 -1.66 -14.83 -2.26
N LYS A 479 -0.90 -14.69 -1.17
CA LYS A 479 0.35 -15.44 -0.97
C LYS A 479 0.19 -16.97 -0.95
N PRO A 480 -0.76 -17.58 -0.22
CA PRO A 480 -0.96 -19.02 -0.30
C PRO A 480 -1.30 -19.54 -1.71
N PHE A 481 -2.03 -18.76 -2.50
CA PHE A 481 -2.33 -19.12 -3.90
C PHE A 481 -1.09 -19.01 -4.79
N VAL A 482 -0.27 -17.98 -4.55
CA VAL A 482 1.05 -17.82 -5.18
C VAL A 482 1.92 -19.03 -4.85
N TYR A 483 2.12 -19.37 -3.57
CA TYR A 483 2.94 -20.51 -3.18
C TYR A 483 2.38 -21.86 -3.65
N PHE A 484 1.06 -22.01 -3.70
CA PHE A 484 0.44 -23.18 -4.32
C PHE A 484 0.74 -23.27 -5.82
N ALA A 485 0.77 -22.13 -6.53
CA ALA A 485 1.22 -22.06 -7.93
C ALA A 485 2.63 -22.60 -8.08
N ILE A 486 3.53 -22.13 -7.22
CA ILE A 486 4.93 -22.53 -7.17
C ILE A 486 5.03 -24.03 -6.94
N TYR A 487 4.35 -24.53 -5.90
CA TYR A 487 4.33 -25.96 -5.59
C TYR A 487 3.92 -26.82 -6.79
N VAL A 488 2.79 -26.47 -7.44
CA VAL A 488 2.27 -27.23 -8.59
C VAL A 488 3.23 -27.14 -9.77
N ALA A 489 3.74 -25.94 -10.06
CA ALA A 489 4.66 -25.70 -11.17
C ALA A 489 5.99 -26.46 -10.99
N THR A 490 6.61 -26.38 -9.82
CA THR A 490 7.87 -27.08 -9.48
C THR A 490 7.71 -28.60 -9.58
N LYS A 491 6.57 -29.12 -9.11
CA LYS A 491 6.26 -30.55 -9.21
C LYS A 491 6.02 -30.99 -10.66
N ALA A 492 5.37 -30.15 -11.46
CA ALA A 492 5.06 -30.45 -12.86
C ALA A 492 6.28 -30.33 -13.79
N SER A 493 7.20 -29.40 -13.53
CA SER A 493 8.38 -29.14 -14.37
C SER A 493 9.53 -30.11 -14.13
N GLY A 494 9.52 -30.84 -13.00
CA GLY A 494 10.54 -31.84 -12.68
C GLY A 494 11.94 -31.25 -12.56
N SER A 495 12.21 -30.50 -11.48
CA SER A 495 13.50 -29.92 -11.03
C SER A 495 14.39 -29.14 -12.02
N ASN A 496 14.19 -29.21 -13.33
CA ASN A 496 14.98 -28.52 -14.36
C ASN A 496 14.25 -27.25 -14.81
N SER A 497 14.25 -26.23 -13.94
CA SER A 497 13.38 -25.04 -13.92
C SER A 497 13.67 -23.95 -14.97
N ASN A 498 14.73 -24.07 -15.78
CA ASN A 498 15.21 -22.94 -16.61
C ASN A 498 14.57 -22.80 -18.00
N SER A 499 13.81 -23.79 -18.50
CA SER A 499 13.30 -23.77 -19.88
C SER A 499 11.80 -23.48 -20.06
N THR A 500 11.07 -23.21 -18.97
CA THR A 500 9.60 -23.30 -18.94
C THR A 500 8.84 -22.01 -18.58
N GLY A 501 9.36 -20.83 -18.91
CA GLY A 501 8.73 -19.54 -18.57
C GLY A 501 7.25 -19.40 -18.98
N TYR A 502 6.84 -20.00 -20.11
CA TYR A 502 5.44 -19.98 -20.57
C TYR A 502 4.50 -20.82 -19.69
N TYR A 503 4.98 -21.90 -19.06
CA TYR A 503 4.17 -22.72 -18.16
C TYR A 503 3.80 -21.94 -16.90
N TYR A 504 4.71 -21.09 -16.40
CA TYR A 504 4.43 -20.21 -15.26
C TYR A 504 3.32 -19.21 -15.59
N PHE A 505 3.27 -18.68 -16.81
CA PHE A 505 2.17 -17.82 -17.23
C PHE A 505 0.82 -18.57 -17.19
N ILE A 506 0.79 -19.78 -17.76
CA ILE A 506 -0.43 -20.62 -17.86
C ILE A 506 -0.93 -21.03 -16.47
N ILE A 507 -0.04 -21.25 -15.50
CA ILE A 507 -0.39 -21.64 -14.13
C ILE A 507 -0.75 -20.40 -13.27
N ALA A 508 -0.03 -19.28 -13.41
CA ALA A 508 -0.27 -18.05 -12.64
C ALA A 508 -1.66 -17.47 -12.88
N LEU A 509 -2.12 -17.48 -14.12
CA LEU A 509 -3.37 -16.81 -14.52
C LEU A 509 -4.60 -17.46 -13.83
N PRO A 510 -4.86 -18.77 -13.96
CA PRO A 510 -5.99 -19.41 -13.27
C PRO A 510 -5.92 -19.23 -11.75
N LEU A 511 -4.73 -19.35 -11.15
CA LEU A 511 -4.58 -19.24 -9.70
C LEU A 511 -4.85 -17.81 -9.22
N THR A 512 -4.41 -16.82 -9.98
CA THR A 512 -4.75 -15.42 -9.74
C THR A 512 -6.27 -15.23 -9.82
N LEU A 513 -6.95 -15.83 -10.81
CA LEU A 513 -8.40 -15.76 -10.91
C LEU A 513 -9.12 -16.46 -9.75
N LEU A 514 -8.58 -17.58 -9.23
CA LEU A 514 -9.12 -18.30 -8.08
C LEU A 514 -9.03 -17.51 -6.76
N THR A 515 -8.11 -16.55 -6.64
CA THR A 515 -8.04 -15.69 -5.44
C THR A 515 -9.31 -14.87 -5.24
N TRP A 516 -10.01 -14.49 -6.32
CA TRP A 516 -11.16 -13.58 -6.25
C TRP A 516 -12.41 -14.21 -5.65
N PRO A 517 -12.87 -15.42 -6.06
CA PRO A 517 -13.96 -16.10 -5.39
C PRO A 517 -13.69 -16.37 -3.90
N VAL A 518 -12.47 -16.75 -3.54
CA VAL A 518 -12.10 -16.99 -2.13
C VAL A 518 -12.11 -15.68 -1.35
N ALA A 519 -11.55 -14.61 -1.92
CA ALA A 519 -11.61 -13.28 -1.35
C ALA A 519 -13.06 -12.81 -1.10
N PHE A 520 -13.94 -13.05 -2.08
CA PHE A 520 -15.37 -12.76 -1.93
C PHE A 520 -15.98 -13.59 -0.80
N GLY A 521 -15.71 -14.90 -0.75
CA GLY A 521 -16.18 -15.79 0.32
C GLY A 521 -15.76 -15.31 1.72
N ILE A 522 -14.49 -14.96 1.91
CA ILE A 522 -13.98 -14.40 3.18
C ILE A 522 -14.73 -13.12 3.54
N ARG A 523 -14.97 -12.23 2.57
CA ARG A 523 -15.71 -10.99 2.80
C ARG A 523 -17.16 -11.22 3.21
N THR A 524 -17.78 -12.34 2.81
CA THR A 524 -19.15 -12.68 3.23
C THR A 524 -19.26 -13.11 4.70
N ILE A 525 -18.14 -13.38 5.38
CA ILE A 525 -18.14 -13.71 6.80
C ILE A 525 -18.65 -12.49 7.61
N PRO A 526 -19.62 -12.67 8.53
CA PRO A 526 -20.13 -11.58 9.36
C PRO A 526 -19.00 -10.81 10.05
N GLY A 527 -19.01 -9.48 9.91
CA GLY A 527 -18.00 -8.58 10.46
C GLY A 527 -16.82 -8.29 9.51
N PHE A 528 -16.44 -9.24 8.65
CA PHE A 528 -15.31 -9.06 7.73
C PHE A 528 -15.61 -8.01 6.65
N SER A 529 -16.83 -7.96 6.13
CA SER A 529 -17.26 -6.95 5.16
C SER A 529 -17.20 -5.49 5.65
N LYS A 530 -17.14 -5.28 6.97
CA LYS A 530 -16.95 -3.93 7.55
C LYS A 530 -15.48 -3.50 7.54
N VAL A 531 -14.57 -4.47 7.53
CA VAL A 531 -13.11 -4.27 7.59
C VAL A 531 -12.49 -4.34 6.19
N LEU A 532 -12.93 -5.30 5.37
CA LEU A 532 -12.42 -5.65 4.04
C LEU A 532 -13.34 -5.13 2.93
#